data_AF-A0A8T1WN30-F1
#
_entry.id   AF-A0A8T1WN30-F1
#
_cell.length_a   1.000
_cell.length_b   1.000
_cell.length_c   1.000
_cell.angle_alpha   90.00
_cell.angle_beta   90.00
_cell.angle_gamma   90.00
#
_symmetry.space_group_name_H-M   'P 1'
#
loop_
_entity.id
_entity.type
_entity.pdbx_description
1 polymer ?
#
loop_
_entity_poly.entity_id
_entity_poly.type
_entity_poly.pdbx_seq_one_letter_code
_entity_poly.pdbx_strand_id
1 'polypeptide(L)'
;MLTAAAFASAAALLAATIPRADAHGYMLIPECQFEGSANSAWVVEIPPVWDSSDWDGNNPQSVTTFNSLKKANNYVDLKTLMDDTSVYGADCGFTLPNGTPQPIPSDGKATFSRAIQHVGPCEIWLDDKMVFSDEDCYAKYGNENVDVKSVFPVDYSSCDGGGCKEMRFYWLAFQGVDGKTVWQSYKNCIPLEGSGGGGTSQQSPSTPSSSSTGDTTQQETTQAPSSGDSPSSGNSDSPSSANSDSPSSGNSDSPSSDDSNTPSSPSTPSTPAPQTPSTGDSPEVTPAPSSKCNGRKRRY
;
A
#
# COMPACT_ATOMS: atom_id res chain seq x y z
N MET A 1 -74.97 13.81 6.66
CA MET A 1 -73.94 13.51 7.69
C MET A 1 -72.76 12.91 6.96
N LEU A 2 -71.68 13.67 6.82
CA LEU A 2 -70.48 13.30 6.07
C LEU A 2 -69.59 12.41 6.94
N THR A 3 -69.33 11.19 6.47
CA THR A 3 -68.34 10.27 7.01
C THR A 3 -66.94 10.80 6.73
N ALA A 4 -66.24 11.26 7.76
CA ALA A 4 -64.82 11.60 7.69
C ALA A 4 -63.99 10.32 7.89
N ALA A 5 -63.35 9.85 6.82
CA ALA A 5 -62.34 8.79 6.88
C ALA A 5 -61.04 9.39 7.44
N ALA A 6 -60.56 8.85 8.54
CA ALA A 6 -59.26 9.18 9.11
C ALA A 6 -58.17 8.45 8.31
N PHE A 7 -57.38 9.20 7.55
CA PHE A 7 -56.12 8.70 7.00
C PHE A 7 -55.01 8.93 8.03
N ALA A 8 -54.58 7.87 8.70
CA ALA A 8 -53.38 7.87 9.51
C ALA A 8 -52.16 7.73 8.59
N SER A 9 -51.38 8.80 8.42
CA SER A 9 -50.10 8.74 7.70
C SER A 9 -49.04 8.04 8.54
N ALA A 10 -48.66 6.83 8.14
CA ALA A 10 -47.45 6.17 8.62
C ALA A 10 -46.24 6.78 7.87
N ALA A 11 -45.52 7.69 8.52
CA ALA A 11 -44.22 8.14 8.03
C ALA A 11 -43.17 7.08 8.40
N ALA A 12 -42.81 6.22 7.45
CA ALA A 12 -41.68 5.31 7.59
C ALA A 12 -40.38 6.12 7.53
N LEU A 13 -39.64 6.16 8.64
CA LEU A 13 -38.26 6.62 8.68
C LEU A 13 -37.38 5.62 7.91
N LEU A 14 -37.19 5.84 6.61
CA LEU A 14 -36.07 5.24 5.89
C LEU A 14 -34.80 5.94 6.37
N ALA A 15 -34.11 5.33 7.33
CA ALA A 15 -32.70 5.61 7.55
C ALA A 15 -31.96 5.12 6.31
N ALA A 16 -31.76 6.01 5.33
CA ALA A 16 -30.93 5.72 4.17
C ALA A 16 -29.50 5.46 4.67
N THR A 17 -29.13 4.19 4.76
CA THR A 17 -27.73 3.78 4.82
C THR A 17 -27.14 4.13 3.45
N ILE A 18 -26.64 5.36 3.30
CA ILE A 18 -25.87 5.73 2.11
C ILE A 18 -24.65 4.79 2.13
N PRO A 19 -24.50 3.89 1.13
CA PRO A 19 -23.29 3.12 1.02
C PRO A 19 -22.13 4.12 0.92
N ARG A 20 -21.21 4.08 1.88
CA ARG A 20 -19.95 4.82 1.75
C ARG A 20 -19.25 4.18 0.56
N ALA A 21 -19.32 4.81 -0.60
CA ALA A 21 -18.50 4.42 -1.73
C ALA A 21 -17.05 4.59 -1.27
N ASP A 22 -16.36 3.47 -1.12
CA ASP A 22 -14.95 3.46 -0.78
C ASP A 22 -14.16 3.97 -2.00
N ALA A 23 -14.02 5.30 -2.08
CA ALA A 23 -13.45 5.97 -3.24
C ALA A 23 -11.91 5.97 -3.23
N HIS A 24 -11.27 5.42 -2.21
CA HIS A 24 -9.83 5.50 -1.94
C HIS A 24 -9.31 4.19 -1.34
N GLY A 25 -8.04 4.09 -0.94
CA GLY A 25 -7.44 2.79 -0.59
C GLY A 25 -6.49 2.80 0.59
N TYR A 26 -6.12 1.59 1.00
CA TYR A 26 -5.22 1.31 2.12
C TYR A 26 -4.48 -0.01 1.89
N MET A 27 -3.44 -0.29 2.67
CA MET A 27 -2.73 -1.57 2.61
C MET A 27 -3.61 -2.71 3.12
N LEU A 28 -4.01 -3.59 2.20
CA LEU A 28 -4.81 -4.78 2.49
C LEU A 28 -3.94 -5.96 2.92
N ILE A 29 -2.73 -6.08 2.34
CA ILE A 29 -1.79 -7.17 2.66
C ILE A 29 -0.36 -6.59 2.76
N PRO A 30 0.36 -6.83 3.87
CA PRO A 30 -0.19 -7.21 5.17
C PRO A 30 -1.25 -6.18 5.63
N GLU A 31 -2.26 -6.62 6.39
CA GLU A 31 -3.44 -5.82 6.70
C GLU A 31 -3.10 -4.64 7.63
N CYS A 32 -3.33 -3.41 7.16
CA CYS A 32 -3.35 -2.27 8.07
C CYS A 32 -4.68 -2.23 8.84
N GLN A 33 -4.61 -1.89 10.14
CA GLN A 33 -5.79 -1.90 11.02
C GLN A 33 -6.22 -0.48 11.38
N PHE A 34 -7.50 -0.31 11.72
CA PHE A 34 -8.11 0.99 11.99
C PHE A 34 -8.89 0.99 13.31
N GLU A 35 -9.14 2.17 13.87
CA GLU A 35 -10.17 2.30 14.91
C GLU A 35 -11.56 2.14 14.28
N GLY A 36 -12.19 0.99 14.52
CA GLY A 36 -13.51 0.68 13.98
C GLY A 36 -13.45 0.15 12.55
N SER A 37 -14.27 0.71 11.65
CA SER A 37 -14.31 0.29 10.25
C SER A 37 -13.09 0.79 9.48
N ALA A 38 -12.70 0.08 8.42
CA ALA A 38 -11.65 0.52 7.50
C ALA A 38 -11.87 1.98 7.05
N ASN A 39 -10.78 2.74 7.02
CA ASN A 39 -10.78 4.12 6.53
C ASN A 39 -9.78 4.25 5.39
N SER A 40 -10.32 4.44 4.20
CA SER A 40 -9.55 4.48 2.97
C SER A 40 -9.19 5.88 2.50
N ALA A 41 -9.72 6.93 3.14
CA ALA A 41 -9.51 8.29 2.69
C ALA A 41 -8.02 8.68 2.67
N TRP A 42 -7.67 9.64 1.82
CA TRP A 42 -6.40 10.35 1.96
C TRP A 42 -6.30 10.97 3.36
N VAL A 43 -5.08 11.07 3.90
CA VAL A 43 -4.84 11.65 5.23
C VAL A 43 -5.04 13.16 5.20
N VAL A 44 -4.45 13.83 4.21
CA VAL A 44 -4.67 15.25 3.88
C VAL A 44 -4.65 15.47 2.38
N GLU A 45 -5.32 16.53 1.95
CA GLU A 45 -5.24 17.08 0.59
C GLU A 45 -4.74 18.51 0.70
N ILE A 46 -3.65 18.82 -0.02
CA ILE A 46 -2.97 20.11 0.04
C ILE A 46 -2.56 20.56 -1.36
N PRO A 47 -2.37 21.87 -1.62
CA PRO A 47 -1.64 22.30 -2.81
C PRO A 47 -0.22 21.71 -2.83
N PRO A 48 0.40 21.52 -4.02
CA PRO A 48 1.81 21.20 -4.11
C PRO A 48 2.64 22.14 -3.26
N VAL A 49 3.54 21.60 -2.43
CA VAL A 49 4.38 22.44 -1.56
C VAL A 49 5.55 23.06 -2.31
N TRP A 50 5.80 22.61 -3.54
CA TRP A 50 6.80 23.15 -4.45
C TRP A 50 6.10 23.88 -5.60
N ASP A 51 6.38 25.17 -5.72
CA ASP A 51 5.78 26.01 -6.76
C ASP A 51 6.26 25.61 -8.16
N SER A 52 5.30 25.41 -9.07
CA SER A 52 5.56 25.26 -10.51
C SER A 52 4.28 25.57 -11.30
N SER A 53 4.44 26.14 -12.49
CA SER A 53 3.36 26.27 -13.47
C SER A 53 3.05 24.97 -14.21
N ASP A 54 3.95 23.99 -14.12
CA ASP A 54 3.94 22.77 -14.93
C ASP A 54 3.20 21.62 -14.22
N TRP A 55 2.53 21.91 -13.10
CA TRP A 55 1.66 20.96 -12.43
C TRP A 55 0.38 20.74 -13.25
N ASP A 56 0.05 19.47 -13.54
CA ASP A 56 -1.02 19.10 -14.49
C ASP A 56 -1.93 17.98 -13.96
N GLY A 57 -2.33 18.08 -12.70
CA GLY A 57 -3.26 17.16 -12.04
C GLY A 57 -2.80 15.70 -12.11
N ASN A 58 -3.73 14.81 -12.41
CA ASN A 58 -3.50 13.37 -12.54
C ASN A 58 -2.95 12.98 -13.93
N ASN A 59 -1.86 13.62 -14.37
CA ASN A 59 -1.21 13.34 -15.65
C ASN A 59 0.30 13.11 -15.46
N PRO A 60 0.97 12.37 -16.38
CA PRO A 60 2.41 12.09 -16.30
C PRO A 60 3.30 13.35 -16.20
N GLN A 61 2.80 14.50 -16.68
CA GLN A 61 3.49 15.78 -16.53
C GLN A 61 3.70 16.16 -15.07
N SER A 62 2.75 15.89 -14.16
CA SER A 62 2.93 16.15 -12.73
C SER A 62 4.08 15.33 -12.12
N VAL A 63 4.26 14.08 -12.56
CA VAL A 63 5.41 13.25 -12.15
C VAL A 63 6.72 13.86 -12.63
N THR A 64 6.75 14.29 -13.90
CA THR A 64 7.92 14.97 -14.48
C THR A 64 8.26 16.24 -13.70
N THR A 65 7.24 17.04 -13.37
CA THR A 65 7.37 18.27 -12.57
C THR A 65 7.91 17.95 -11.18
N PHE A 66 7.34 16.99 -10.45
CA PHE A 66 7.83 16.56 -9.14
C PHE A 66 9.30 16.16 -9.18
N ASN A 67 9.67 15.30 -10.12
CA ASN A 67 11.03 14.80 -10.28
C ASN A 67 12.04 15.91 -10.59
N SER A 68 11.67 16.89 -11.42
CA SER A 68 12.53 18.03 -11.75
C SER A 68 12.82 18.92 -10.54
N LEU A 69 11.88 18.99 -9.59
CA LEU A 69 11.94 19.86 -8.41
C LEU A 69 12.68 19.21 -7.22
N LYS A 70 12.84 17.88 -7.20
CA LYS A 70 13.49 17.13 -6.09
C LYS A 70 14.82 17.76 -5.65
N LYS A 71 15.74 18.00 -6.59
CA LYS A 71 17.08 18.53 -6.29
C LYS A 71 17.03 19.94 -5.69
N ALA A 72 16.19 20.81 -6.24
CA ALA A 72 16.06 22.19 -5.76
C ALA A 72 15.45 22.26 -4.35
N ASN A 73 14.68 21.23 -3.97
CA ASN A 73 13.97 21.15 -2.69
C ASN A 73 14.64 20.19 -1.70
N ASN A 74 15.91 19.79 -1.94
CA ASN A 74 16.66 18.88 -1.07
C ASN A 74 15.91 17.57 -0.75
N TYR A 75 15.12 17.07 -1.70
CA TYR A 75 14.37 15.83 -1.54
C TYR A 75 15.35 14.66 -1.34
N VAL A 76 15.07 13.83 -0.32
CA VAL A 76 15.84 12.62 0.00
C VAL A 76 15.05 11.40 -0.46
N ASP A 77 13.91 11.18 0.17
CA ASP A 77 12.95 10.11 -0.10
C ASP A 77 11.54 10.56 0.32
N LEU A 78 10.53 9.78 -0.06
CA LEU A 78 9.12 10.14 0.15
C LEU A 78 8.77 10.05 1.62
N LYS A 79 9.30 9.04 2.33
CA LYS A 79 9.16 8.93 3.78
C LYS A 79 9.62 10.21 4.49
N THR A 80 10.84 10.69 4.22
CA THR A 80 11.40 11.91 4.82
C THR A 80 10.54 13.13 4.53
N LEU A 81 9.99 13.23 3.31
CA LEU A 81 9.06 14.31 2.94
C LEU A 81 7.75 14.21 3.75
N MET A 82 7.12 13.04 3.75
CA MET A 82 5.77 12.83 4.28
C MET A 82 5.69 12.59 5.80
N ASP A 83 6.84 12.38 6.46
CA ASP A 83 6.97 12.32 7.91
C ASP A 83 6.85 13.72 8.57
N ASP A 84 6.85 14.82 7.79
CA ASP A 84 6.40 16.13 8.28
C ASP A 84 4.87 16.11 8.50
N THR A 85 4.47 15.68 9.69
CA THR A 85 3.07 15.56 10.08
C THR A 85 2.32 16.89 10.16
N SER A 86 3.04 18.03 10.19
CA SER A 86 2.42 19.35 10.17
C SER A 86 1.86 19.71 8.78
N VAL A 87 2.39 19.07 7.73
CA VAL A 87 2.02 19.29 6.33
C VAL A 87 1.24 18.10 5.77
N TYR A 88 1.74 16.87 5.98
CA TYR A 88 1.24 15.64 5.35
C TYR A 88 0.33 14.80 6.26
N GLY A 89 -0.21 15.41 7.31
CA GLY A 89 -1.14 14.76 8.24
C GLY A 89 -0.51 13.72 9.16
N ALA A 90 -1.35 13.02 9.94
CA ALA A 90 -0.91 12.09 10.99
C ALA A 90 0.12 11.06 10.50
N ASP A 91 1.09 10.71 11.35
CA ASP A 91 2.22 9.82 11.01
C ASP A 91 1.78 8.51 10.34
N CYS A 92 0.86 7.78 10.98
CA CYS A 92 0.28 6.54 10.47
C CYS A 92 -1.05 6.71 9.73
N GLY A 93 -1.35 7.94 9.29
CA GLY A 93 -2.65 8.26 8.70
C GLY A 93 -3.79 7.89 9.66
N PHE A 94 -4.70 7.03 9.21
CA PHE A 94 -5.81 6.51 10.02
C PHE A 94 -5.53 5.13 10.64
N THR A 95 -4.35 4.57 10.40
CA THR A 95 -4.02 3.20 10.80
C THR A 95 -3.47 3.13 12.22
N LEU A 96 -3.57 1.96 12.84
CA LEU A 96 -3.12 1.67 14.20
C LEU A 96 -1.68 1.12 14.20
N PRO A 97 -0.66 1.94 14.54
CA PRO A 97 0.73 1.45 14.65
C PRO A 97 0.95 0.48 15.81
N ASN A 98 0.00 0.35 16.72
CA ASN A 98 0.02 -0.61 17.83
C ASN A 98 -1.12 -1.63 17.70
N GLY A 99 -1.57 -1.89 16.47
CA GLY A 99 -2.51 -2.96 16.17
C GLY A 99 -1.90 -4.36 16.39
N THR A 100 -2.68 -5.39 16.08
CA THR A 100 -2.21 -6.77 16.06
C THR A 100 -1.15 -6.95 14.96
N PRO A 101 0.06 -7.42 15.31
CA PRO A 101 1.10 -7.77 14.35
C PRO A 101 0.58 -8.70 13.24
N GLN A 102 0.91 -8.37 12.00
CA GLN A 102 0.53 -9.13 10.82
C GLN A 102 1.64 -10.09 10.41
N PRO A 103 1.30 -11.29 9.91
CA PRO A 103 2.30 -12.20 9.37
C PRO A 103 2.98 -11.58 8.15
N ILE A 104 4.28 -11.85 8.01
CA ILE A 104 5.05 -11.43 6.84
C ILE A 104 4.59 -12.23 5.61
N PRO A 105 4.18 -11.58 4.50
CA PRO A 105 3.79 -12.29 3.28
C PRO A 105 4.93 -13.13 2.70
N SER A 106 4.70 -14.44 2.57
CA SER A 106 5.70 -15.40 2.07
C SER A 106 5.92 -15.33 0.56
N ASP A 107 5.04 -14.65 -0.18
CA ASP A 107 5.13 -14.49 -1.63
C ASP A 107 5.90 -13.22 -2.05
N GLY A 108 6.45 -12.48 -1.10
CA GLY A 108 7.26 -11.29 -1.35
C GLY A 108 6.45 -10.11 -1.88
N LYS A 109 5.16 -10.01 -1.51
CA LYS A 109 4.27 -8.97 -2.03
C LYS A 109 3.61 -8.15 -0.92
N ALA A 110 3.20 -6.95 -1.29
CA ALA A 110 2.24 -6.16 -0.54
C ALA A 110 1.10 -5.75 -1.48
N THR A 111 -0.14 -5.70 -0.97
CA THR A 111 -1.35 -5.44 -1.77
C THR A 111 -2.08 -4.23 -1.23
N PHE A 112 -2.34 -3.26 -2.10
CA PHE A 112 -3.25 -2.16 -1.83
C PHE A 112 -4.69 -2.62 -2.08
N SER A 113 -5.65 -2.13 -1.28
CA SER A 113 -7.03 -2.65 -1.25
C SER A 113 -7.80 -2.48 -2.57
N ARG A 114 -7.26 -1.67 -3.49
CA ARG A 114 -7.84 -1.31 -4.79
C ARG A 114 -6.74 -0.86 -5.76
N ALA A 115 -7.12 -0.34 -6.91
CA ALA A 115 -6.16 0.22 -7.86
C ALA A 115 -5.58 1.55 -7.36
N ILE A 116 -4.27 1.74 -7.52
CA ILE A 116 -3.66 3.05 -7.62
C ILE A 116 -4.24 3.72 -8.88
N GLN A 117 -4.90 4.85 -8.70
CA GLN A 117 -5.63 5.59 -9.75
C GLN A 117 -5.02 6.96 -10.05
N HIS A 118 -4.10 7.42 -9.20
CA HIS A 118 -3.44 8.70 -9.34
C HIS A 118 -1.93 8.53 -9.53
N VAL A 119 -1.38 9.30 -10.47
CA VAL A 119 0.06 9.37 -10.68
C VAL A 119 0.76 9.91 -9.44
N GLY A 120 2.03 9.54 -9.28
CA GLY A 120 2.89 10.05 -8.21
C GLY A 120 3.72 8.96 -7.54
N PRO A 121 4.69 9.39 -6.71
CA PRO A 121 5.65 8.47 -6.11
C PRO A 121 5.02 7.67 -4.98
N CYS A 122 5.47 6.43 -4.79
CA CYS A 122 5.17 5.65 -3.61
C CYS A 122 6.37 4.83 -3.13
N GLU A 123 6.40 4.55 -1.84
CA GLU A 123 7.48 3.83 -1.16
C GLU A 123 6.91 2.84 -0.14
N ILE A 124 7.61 1.72 0.05
CA ILE A 124 7.38 0.79 1.15
C ILE A 124 8.68 0.65 1.94
N TRP A 125 8.55 0.75 3.26
CA TRP A 125 9.64 0.64 4.21
C TRP A 125 9.36 -0.50 5.19
N LEU A 126 10.40 -1.24 5.54
CA LEU A 126 10.42 -2.16 6.68
C LEU A 126 11.32 -1.56 7.74
N ASP A 127 10.72 -1.10 8.83
CA ASP A 127 11.35 -0.21 9.81
C ASP A 127 12.09 0.95 9.11
N ASP A 128 13.42 1.01 9.21
CA ASP A 128 14.28 2.05 8.62
C ASP A 128 14.83 1.69 7.22
N LYS A 129 14.46 0.53 6.66
CA LYS A 129 14.93 0.09 5.34
C LYS A 129 13.86 0.31 4.28
N MET A 130 14.15 1.15 3.27
CA MET A 130 13.34 1.22 2.06
C MET A 130 13.52 -0.09 1.27
N VAL A 131 12.41 -0.76 0.98
CA VAL A 131 12.39 -2.06 0.28
C VAL A 131 11.65 -2.01 -1.04
N PHE A 132 10.97 -0.90 -1.32
CA PHE A 132 10.33 -0.61 -2.59
C PHE A 132 10.20 0.90 -2.77
N SER A 133 10.39 1.36 -4.00
CA SER A 133 10.14 2.74 -4.42
C SER A 133 9.83 2.76 -5.92
N ASP A 134 8.88 3.60 -6.32
CA ASP A 134 8.66 3.95 -7.72
C ASP A 134 8.26 5.44 -7.81
N GLU A 135 8.66 6.11 -8.88
CA GLU A 135 8.36 7.53 -9.09
C GLU A 135 6.94 7.76 -9.61
N ASP A 136 6.36 6.76 -10.26
CA ASP A 136 4.96 6.76 -10.70
C ASP A 136 4.32 5.40 -10.48
N CYS A 137 3.73 5.22 -9.30
CA CYS A 137 3.10 3.96 -8.95
C CYS A 137 1.85 3.67 -9.77
N TYR A 138 1.20 4.69 -10.35
CA TYR A 138 0.09 4.47 -11.27
C TYR A 138 0.57 3.80 -12.55
N ALA A 139 1.63 4.32 -13.18
CA ALA A 139 2.11 3.81 -14.46
C ALA A 139 2.45 2.32 -14.44
N LYS A 140 2.92 1.79 -13.30
CA LYS A 140 3.41 0.42 -13.19
C LYS A 140 2.50 -0.52 -12.41
N TYR A 141 1.81 -0.02 -11.39
CA TYR A 141 0.99 -0.82 -10.48
C TYR A 141 -0.47 -0.38 -10.44
N GLY A 142 -0.83 0.70 -11.13
CA GLY A 142 -2.19 1.22 -11.22
C GLY A 142 -3.07 0.46 -12.21
N ASN A 143 -4.35 0.80 -12.18
CA ASN A 143 -5.35 0.27 -13.10
C ASN A 143 -6.54 1.24 -13.20
N GLU A 144 -7.10 1.41 -14.39
CA GLU A 144 -8.32 2.21 -14.61
C GLU A 144 -9.55 1.59 -13.94
N ASN A 145 -9.60 0.27 -13.82
CA ASN A 145 -10.61 -0.42 -13.03
C ASN A 145 -10.22 -0.37 -11.54
N VAL A 146 -10.95 0.44 -10.78
CA VAL A 146 -10.74 0.64 -9.34
C VAL A 146 -10.75 -0.66 -8.54
N ASP A 147 -11.48 -1.68 -8.96
CA ASP A 147 -11.63 -2.93 -8.21
C ASP A 147 -10.41 -3.86 -8.36
N VAL A 148 -9.50 -3.56 -9.29
CA VAL A 148 -8.25 -4.30 -9.48
C VAL A 148 -7.23 -3.85 -8.43
N LYS A 149 -6.86 -4.75 -7.53
CA LYS A 149 -5.89 -4.44 -6.46
C LYS A 149 -4.49 -4.22 -7.03
N SER A 150 -3.84 -3.14 -6.62
CA SER A 150 -2.42 -2.91 -6.90
C SER A 150 -1.54 -3.80 -6.02
N VAL A 151 -0.54 -4.43 -6.62
CA VAL A 151 0.33 -5.39 -5.96
C VAL A 151 1.78 -5.01 -6.18
N PHE A 152 2.51 -4.77 -5.09
CA PHE A 152 3.90 -4.31 -5.10
C PHE A 152 4.84 -5.46 -4.73
N PRO A 153 5.98 -5.62 -5.43
CA PRO A 153 7.04 -6.51 -4.98
C PRO A 153 7.75 -5.90 -3.77
N VAL A 154 7.98 -6.70 -2.73
CA VAL A 154 8.62 -6.26 -1.48
C VAL A 154 9.71 -7.25 -1.07
N ASP A 155 10.91 -6.73 -0.83
CA ASP A 155 12.02 -7.50 -0.26
C ASP A 155 11.89 -7.58 1.28
N TYR A 156 11.27 -8.65 1.77
CA TYR A 156 11.15 -8.93 3.22
C TYR A 156 12.40 -9.55 3.85
N SER A 157 13.55 -9.64 3.15
CA SER A 157 14.76 -10.27 3.71
C SER A 157 15.25 -9.64 5.02
N SER A 158 14.97 -8.35 5.26
CA SER A 158 15.29 -7.70 6.54
C SER A 158 14.43 -8.19 7.71
N CYS A 159 13.35 -8.91 7.43
CA CYS A 159 12.51 -9.55 8.43
C CYS A 159 12.99 -10.95 8.83
N ASP A 160 13.94 -11.54 8.10
CA ASP A 160 14.44 -12.89 8.40
C ASP A 160 14.94 -12.99 9.84
N GLY A 161 14.63 -14.10 10.51
CA GLY A 161 14.94 -14.27 11.93
C GLY A 161 14.23 -13.27 12.85
N GLY A 162 13.21 -12.58 12.36
CA GLY A 162 12.28 -11.76 13.14
C GLY A 162 12.72 -10.33 13.34
N GLY A 163 13.57 -9.83 12.44
CA GLY A 163 14.22 -8.53 12.56
C GLY A 163 13.27 -7.34 12.40
N CYS A 164 12.26 -7.43 11.51
CA CYS A 164 11.39 -6.31 11.21
C CYS A 164 10.15 -6.24 12.12
N LYS A 165 9.68 -5.03 12.42
CA LYS A 165 8.54 -4.82 13.34
C LYS A 165 7.38 -4.06 12.72
N GLU A 166 7.64 -3.26 11.70
CA GLU A 166 6.61 -2.47 11.04
C GLU A 166 6.88 -2.38 9.53
N MET A 167 5.83 -2.50 8.73
CA MET A 167 5.81 -2.02 7.36
C MET A 167 5.15 -0.66 7.33
N ARG A 168 5.75 0.29 6.61
CA ARG A 168 5.13 1.57 6.29
C ARG A 168 4.92 1.71 4.79
N PHE A 169 3.75 2.17 4.39
CA PHE A 169 3.44 2.54 3.01
C PHE A 169 3.22 4.04 2.92
N TYR A 170 3.86 4.67 1.94
CA TYR A 170 3.71 6.08 1.61
C TYR A 170 3.33 6.18 0.13
N TRP A 171 2.30 6.96 -0.18
CA TRP A 171 1.98 7.36 -1.55
C TRP A 171 1.51 8.81 -1.58
N LEU A 172 2.12 9.60 -2.45
CA LEU A 172 1.75 10.99 -2.69
C LEU A 172 1.08 11.07 -4.05
N ALA A 173 -0.24 11.06 -4.05
CA ALA A 173 -1.05 11.10 -5.27
C ALA A 173 -1.19 12.53 -5.79
N PHE A 174 -1.03 12.73 -7.09
CA PHE A 174 -1.32 13.99 -7.75
C PHE A 174 -2.70 13.93 -8.40
N GLN A 175 -3.58 14.83 -7.98
CA GLN A 175 -4.96 14.89 -8.44
C GLN A 175 -5.27 16.26 -9.05
N GLY A 176 -6.12 16.27 -10.08
CA GLY A 176 -6.67 17.51 -10.64
C GLY A 176 -7.99 17.87 -9.95
N VAL A 177 -8.06 19.02 -9.28
CA VAL A 177 -9.28 19.57 -8.68
C VAL A 177 -9.45 21.01 -9.12
N ASP A 178 -10.60 21.34 -9.71
CA ASP A 178 -10.93 22.69 -10.18
C ASP A 178 -9.85 23.35 -11.06
N GLY A 179 -9.23 22.56 -11.94
CA GLY A 179 -8.18 23.02 -12.85
C GLY A 179 -6.82 23.27 -12.19
N LYS A 180 -6.61 22.79 -10.96
CA LYS A 180 -5.34 22.86 -10.22
C LYS A 180 -4.90 21.47 -9.79
N THR A 181 -3.60 21.33 -9.58
CA THR A 181 -3.06 20.13 -8.93
C THR A 181 -3.20 20.25 -7.43
N VAL A 182 -3.61 19.16 -6.80
CA VAL A 182 -3.51 18.93 -5.35
C VAL A 182 -2.71 17.66 -5.12
N TRP A 183 -2.05 17.60 -3.97
CA TRP A 183 -1.38 16.42 -3.45
C TRP A 183 -2.25 15.78 -2.38
N GLN A 184 -2.50 14.48 -2.53
CA GLN A 184 -3.18 13.68 -1.52
C GLN A 184 -2.18 12.72 -0.90
N SER A 185 -2.03 12.78 0.42
CA SER A 185 -1.12 11.90 1.16
C SER A 185 -1.83 10.61 1.57
N TYR A 186 -1.23 9.46 1.28
CA TYR A 186 -1.64 8.16 1.79
C TYR A 186 -0.50 7.60 2.64
N LYS A 187 -0.81 7.28 3.90
CA LYS A 187 0.13 6.74 4.87
C LYS A 187 -0.52 5.60 5.64
N ASN A 188 0.12 4.45 5.66
CA ASN A 188 -0.31 3.30 6.46
C ASN A 188 0.87 2.73 7.24
N CYS A 189 0.65 2.45 8.53
CA CYS A 189 1.53 1.70 9.40
C CYS A 189 0.93 0.31 9.64
N ILE A 190 1.75 -0.71 9.49
CA ILE A 190 1.35 -2.11 9.60
C ILE A 190 2.32 -2.80 10.56
N PRO A 191 1.93 -3.06 11.81
CA PRO A 191 2.72 -3.87 12.72
C PRO A 191 2.96 -5.25 12.11
N LEU A 192 4.18 -5.76 12.17
CA LEU A 192 4.56 -7.07 11.64
C LEU A 192 4.97 -8.03 12.75
N GLU A 193 4.68 -9.31 12.56
CA GLU A 193 5.16 -10.38 13.42
C GLU A 193 6.68 -10.49 13.32
N GLY A 194 7.39 -9.97 14.31
CA GLY A 194 8.80 -10.33 14.51
C GLY A 194 8.87 -11.78 15.02
N SER A 195 9.70 -12.63 14.40
CA SER A 195 9.93 -14.03 14.80
C SER A 195 10.58 -14.25 16.19
N GLY A 196 10.51 -13.27 17.10
CA GLY A 196 10.91 -13.39 18.51
C GLY A 196 9.75 -13.28 19.51
N GLY A 197 8.53 -13.00 19.05
CA GLY A 197 7.36 -12.80 19.90
C GLY A 197 6.42 -14.00 19.87
N GLY A 198 6.84 -15.15 20.42
CA GLY A 198 5.89 -16.16 20.86
C GLY A 198 4.93 -15.49 21.84
N GLY A 199 3.73 -15.15 21.37
CA GLY A 199 2.63 -14.71 22.21
C GLY A 199 2.31 -15.80 23.19
N THR A 200 2.97 -15.78 24.35
CA THR A 200 2.44 -16.40 25.54
C THR A 200 1.20 -15.61 25.87
N SER A 201 0.05 -16.17 25.49
CA SER A 201 -1.20 -15.90 26.18
C SER A 201 -0.89 -15.90 27.67
N GLN A 202 -1.01 -14.74 28.31
CA GLN A 202 -1.02 -14.64 29.76
C GLN A 202 -2.24 -15.42 30.25
N GLN A 203 -2.05 -16.71 30.49
CA GLN A 203 -2.95 -17.49 31.29
C GLN A 203 -2.61 -17.18 32.75
N SER A 204 -3.51 -16.45 33.41
CA SER A 204 -3.45 -16.19 34.85
C SER A 204 -3.11 -17.48 35.63
N PRO A 205 -2.16 -17.47 36.58
CA PRO A 205 -1.90 -18.63 37.41
C PRO A 205 -3.05 -18.82 38.40
N SER A 206 -3.92 -19.79 38.13
CA SER A 206 -4.78 -20.37 39.16
C SER A 206 -3.92 -21.24 40.06
N THR A 207 -3.76 -20.83 41.31
CA THR A 207 -3.16 -21.62 42.41
C THR A 207 -3.81 -23.00 42.55
N PRO A 208 -3.01 -24.06 42.74
CA PRO A 208 -3.44 -25.22 43.50
C PRO A 208 -2.69 -25.29 44.83
N SER A 209 -3.46 -25.35 45.92
CA SER A 209 -3.00 -25.63 47.27
C SER A 209 -2.13 -26.88 47.34
N SER A 210 -1.10 -26.78 48.17
CA SER A 210 -0.23 -27.85 48.62
C SER A 210 -0.99 -28.95 49.39
N SER A 211 -0.62 -30.20 49.14
CA SER A 211 -0.58 -31.23 50.19
C SER A 211 0.54 -32.21 49.89
N SER A 212 1.50 -32.21 50.81
CA SER A 212 2.73 -32.99 50.86
C SER A 212 2.53 -34.37 51.46
N THR A 213 3.23 -35.36 50.90
CA THR A 213 3.92 -36.52 51.54
C THR A 213 4.50 -37.35 50.38
N GLY A 214 5.72 -37.86 50.32
CA GLY A 214 6.83 -38.03 51.27
C GLY A 214 7.64 -39.25 50.75
N ASP A 215 8.98 -39.17 50.78
CA ASP A 215 9.96 -40.28 50.75
C ASP A 215 10.06 -41.20 49.50
N THR A 216 11.19 -41.81 49.09
CA THR A 216 12.65 -41.65 49.30
C THR A 216 13.35 -42.80 48.52
N THR A 217 14.57 -42.56 47.98
CA THR A 217 15.63 -43.55 47.61
C THR A 217 15.38 -44.57 46.44
N GLN A 218 16.31 -45.11 45.63
CA GLN A 218 17.79 -45.24 45.46
C GLN A 218 18.09 -45.30 43.92
N GLN A 219 19.21 -44.81 43.38
CA GLN A 219 20.50 -45.53 43.10
C GLN A 219 20.30 -46.82 42.24
N GLU A 220 21.06 -47.17 41.20
CA GLU A 220 22.48 -46.97 40.87
C GLU A 220 22.80 -47.54 39.44
N THR A 221 23.94 -47.14 38.86
CA THR A 221 24.88 -47.89 37.96
C THR A 221 24.48 -48.32 36.51
N THR A 222 25.35 -48.45 35.48
CA THR A 222 26.71 -48.01 35.05
C THR A 222 26.93 -48.57 33.61
N GLN A 223 27.90 -48.00 32.87
CA GLN A 223 28.82 -48.62 31.88
C GLN A 223 28.68 -48.27 30.39
N ALA A 224 29.75 -47.62 29.87
CA ALA A 224 30.32 -47.74 28.52
C ALA A 224 31.35 -48.92 28.51
N PRO A 225 32.13 -49.28 27.44
CA PRO A 225 32.36 -48.64 26.13
C PRO A 225 32.60 -49.58 24.88
N SER A 226 32.88 -48.94 23.73
CA SER A 226 33.93 -49.27 22.71
C SER A 226 33.69 -50.15 21.45
N SER A 227 34.05 -49.52 20.30
CA SER A 227 34.85 -49.99 19.11
C SER A 227 34.34 -51.05 18.10
N GLY A 228 34.54 -50.73 16.80
CA GLY A 228 34.58 -51.69 15.68
C GLY A 228 34.89 -51.04 14.33
N ASP A 229 36.04 -51.40 13.76
CA ASP A 229 36.67 -50.95 12.50
C ASP A 229 36.04 -51.52 11.20
N SER A 230 36.46 -50.96 10.05
CA SER A 230 36.08 -51.18 8.62
C SER A 230 36.45 -52.61 8.05
N PRO A 231 36.47 -52.98 6.72
CA PRO A 231 36.15 -52.29 5.43
C PRO A 231 35.51 -53.14 4.26
N SER A 232 35.44 -52.55 3.05
CA SER A 232 35.51 -53.15 1.67
C SER A 232 34.22 -53.78 1.08
N SER A 233 33.88 -53.81 -0.22
CA SER A 233 34.28 -53.22 -1.53
C SER A 233 33.42 -53.92 -2.61
N GLY A 234 33.12 -53.29 -3.76
CA GLY A 234 32.63 -54.02 -4.94
C GLY A 234 32.10 -53.15 -6.08
N ASN A 235 32.95 -52.91 -7.08
CA ASN A 235 32.71 -52.20 -8.35
C ASN A 235 31.91 -53.03 -9.37
N SER A 236 31.31 -52.34 -10.35
CA SER A 236 31.28 -52.64 -11.80
C SER A 236 30.38 -51.58 -12.47
N ASP A 237 30.58 -51.01 -13.65
CA ASP A 237 31.68 -50.91 -14.61
C ASP A 237 31.32 -49.72 -15.54
N SER A 238 32.33 -48.95 -15.96
CA SER A 238 32.29 -48.04 -17.13
C SER A 238 32.91 -48.79 -18.32
N PRO A 239 32.79 -48.39 -19.61
CA PRO A 239 33.33 -47.10 -20.12
C PRO A 239 32.54 -46.58 -21.38
N SER A 240 32.87 -45.56 -22.18
CA SER A 240 34.03 -44.67 -22.34
C SER A 240 33.67 -43.49 -23.29
N SER A 241 34.37 -42.36 -23.10
CA SER A 241 34.92 -41.44 -24.14
C SER A 241 33.96 -40.55 -24.96
N ALA A 242 34.24 -39.27 -25.26
CA ALA A 242 35.40 -38.39 -25.01
C ALA A 242 35.03 -36.90 -25.22
N ASN A 243 35.66 -36.03 -24.43
CA ASN A 243 36.29 -34.71 -24.66
C ASN A 243 36.11 -34.06 -26.07
N SER A 244 36.06 -32.74 -26.28
CA SER A 244 36.75 -31.64 -25.61
C SER A 244 36.32 -30.27 -26.23
N ASP A 245 36.46 -29.21 -25.43
CA ASP A 245 36.89 -27.84 -25.76
C ASP A 245 36.03 -26.81 -26.54
N SER A 246 35.98 -25.62 -25.91
CA SER A 246 35.62 -24.23 -26.34
C SER A 246 36.34 -23.76 -27.63
N PRO A 247 36.02 -22.60 -28.28
CA PRO A 247 35.78 -21.28 -27.66
C PRO A 247 34.84 -20.26 -28.40
N SER A 248 34.77 -19.07 -27.78
CA SER A 248 34.24 -17.75 -28.19
C SER A 248 34.58 -17.26 -29.62
N SER A 249 33.64 -16.54 -30.27
CA SER A 249 33.74 -15.13 -30.75
C SER A 249 32.61 -14.78 -31.74
N GLY A 250 32.30 -13.47 -31.87
CA GLY A 250 31.02 -12.94 -32.36
C GLY A 250 30.89 -12.68 -33.87
N ASN A 251 29.78 -12.02 -34.25
CA ASN A 251 29.79 -10.82 -35.11
C ASN A 251 28.38 -10.24 -35.29
N SER A 252 28.36 -8.91 -35.32
CA SER A 252 27.29 -8.03 -35.74
C SER A 252 27.08 -8.10 -37.25
N ASP A 253 25.85 -7.92 -37.73
CA ASP A 253 25.58 -7.35 -39.05
C ASP A 253 24.21 -6.66 -39.08
N SER A 254 24.25 -5.46 -39.66
CA SER A 254 23.12 -4.59 -40.00
C SER A 254 22.38 -5.11 -41.24
N PRO A 255 21.20 -4.57 -41.56
CA PRO A 255 21.12 -3.94 -42.88
C PRO A 255 20.34 -2.61 -42.91
N SER A 256 20.83 -1.72 -43.77
CA SER A 256 20.08 -0.62 -44.38
C SER A 256 19.39 -1.11 -45.66
N SER A 257 18.20 -0.58 -45.94
CA SER A 257 17.67 -0.46 -47.30
C SER A 257 16.98 0.89 -47.44
N ASP A 258 17.56 1.74 -48.29
CA ASP A 258 16.88 2.85 -48.96
C ASP A 258 15.88 2.28 -49.97
N ASP A 259 14.68 2.87 -50.07
CA ASP A 259 14.06 3.09 -51.38
C ASP A 259 13.03 4.21 -51.33
N SER A 260 13.18 5.13 -52.28
CA SER A 260 12.35 6.30 -52.51
C SER A 260 11.08 5.93 -53.27
N ASN A 261 9.94 6.59 -53.00
CA ASN A 261 8.96 7.03 -54.02
C ASN A 261 7.78 7.81 -53.38
N THR A 262 7.73 9.12 -53.64
CA THR A 262 6.52 9.96 -53.69
C THR A 262 5.75 9.69 -54.99
N PRO A 263 4.39 9.76 -55.03
CA PRO A 263 3.75 11.03 -55.37
C PRO A 263 2.37 11.34 -54.73
N SER A 264 2.17 12.65 -54.50
CA SER A 264 0.95 13.48 -54.66
C SER A 264 -0.34 13.26 -53.85
N SER A 265 -0.77 14.39 -53.22
CA SER A 265 -2.08 14.70 -52.63
C SER A 265 -3.30 14.37 -53.50
N PRO A 266 -4.50 14.28 -52.88
CA PRO A 266 -5.37 15.47 -52.87
C PRO A 266 -6.17 15.71 -51.57
N SER A 267 -6.34 17.00 -51.28
CA SER A 267 -7.54 17.71 -50.80
C SER A 267 -8.30 17.29 -49.53
N THR A 268 -8.33 18.24 -48.60
CA THR A 268 -9.24 18.43 -47.46
C THR A 268 -10.73 18.28 -47.80
N PRO A 269 -11.54 17.88 -46.80
CA PRO A 269 -12.72 18.67 -46.46
C PRO A 269 -12.84 18.98 -44.96
N SER A 270 -13.57 20.05 -44.72
CA SER A 270 -13.72 20.85 -43.51
C SER A 270 -14.35 20.15 -42.30
N THR A 271 -13.92 20.66 -41.14
CA THR A 271 -14.46 20.52 -39.77
C THR A 271 -15.99 20.69 -39.67
N PRO A 272 -16.65 19.90 -38.79
CA PRO A 272 -17.77 20.38 -38.00
C PRO A 272 -17.36 20.52 -36.51
N ALA A 273 -17.77 21.63 -35.91
CA ALA A 273 -17.57 21.93 -34.48
C ALA A 273 -18.30 20.90 -33.59
N PRO A 274 -17.77 20.56 -32.39
CA PRO A 274 -18.55 19.88 -31.37
C PRO A 274 -19.60 20.81 -30.77
N GLN A 275 -20.86 20.35 -30.78
CA GLN A 275 -21.98 21.00 -30.11
C GLN A 275 -21.87 20.81 -28.59
N THR A 276 -22.11 21.89 -27.86
CA THR A 276 -22.31 21.93 -26.41
C THR A 276 -23.58 21.16 -26.00
N PRO A 277 -23.56 20.35 -24.93
CA PRO A 277 -24.75 20.08 -24.15
C PRO A 277 -24.84 21.07 -22.98
N SER A 278 -25.88 21.90 -23.00
CA SER A 278 -26.35 22.64 -21.83
C SER A 278 -27.02 21.70 -20.82
N THR A 279 -26.74 21.99 -19.55
CA THR A 279 -27.64 21.90 -18.37
C THR A 279 -28.25 20.53 -18.01
N GLY A 280 -27.74 19.96 -16.91
CA GLY A 280 -28.44 19.00 -16.06
C GLY A 280 -28.01 19.22 -14.60
N ASP A 281 -28.99 19.40 -13.72
CA ASP A 281 -28.89 19.78 -12.30
C ASP A 281 -27.82 19.05 -11.49
N SER A 282 -26.99 19.83 -10.79
CA SER A 282 -26.23 19.37 -9.62
C SER A 282 -26.96 19.81 -8.36
N PRO A 283 -27.28 18.91 -7.41
CA PRO A 283 -27.85 19.32 -6.13
C PRO A 283 -26.78 20.01 -5.30
N GLU A 284 -27.08 21.26 -4.92
CA GLU A 284 -26.36 22.04 -3.93
C GLU A 284 -26.27 21.27 -2.60
N VAL A 285 -25.08 20.82 -2.22
CA VAL A 285 -24.82 20.27 -0.90
C VAL A 285 -24.65 21.44 0.06
N THR A 286 -25.69 21.70 0.85
CA THR A 286 -25.66 22.65 1.96
C THR A 286 -24.61 22.23 3.00
N PRO A 287 -23.69 23.11 3.42
CA PRO A 287 -22.79 22.81 4.53
C PRO A 287 -23.60 22.67 5.84
N ALA A 288 -23.29 21.63 6.62
CA ALA A 288 -23.87 21.42 7.94
C ALA A 288 -23.55 22.61 8.89
N PRO A 289 -24.48 23.01 9.77
CA PRO A 289 -24.28 24.14 10.67
C PRO A 289 -23.20 23.82 11.71
N SER A 290 -22.14 24.64 11.75
CA SER A 290 -21.16 24.63 12.83
C SER A 290 -21.85 25.02 14.15
N SER A 291 -21.95 24.08 15.08
CA SER A 291 -22.37 24.34 16.46
C SER A 291 -21.26 25.05 17.23
N LYS A 292 -21.17 26.38 17.07
CA LYS A 292 -20.42 27.22 18.01
C LYS A 292 -21.20 27.33 19.32
N CYS A 293 -20.74 26.62 20.34
CA CYS A 293 -21.11 26.84 21.73
C CYS A 293 -20.80 28.30 22.12
N ASN A 294 -21.82 29.15 22.18
CA ASN A 294 -21.71 30.45 22.82
C ASN A 294 -21.79 30.29 24.34
N GLY A 295 -20.65 30.50 25.01
CA GLY A 295 -20.55 30.61 26.45
C GLY A 295 -21.45 31.73 26.98
N ARG A 296 -22.36 31.35 27.88
CA ARG A 296 -23.23 32.26 28.63
C ARG A 296 -22.39 33.12 29.57
N LYS A 297 -22.20 34.40 29.23
CA LYS A 297 -21.69 35.42 30.17
C LYS A 297 -22.68 35.56 31.34
N ARG A 298 -22.20 35.25 32.55
CA ARG A 298 -22.79 35.72 33.81
C ARG A 298 -22.69 37.24 33.85
N ARG A 299 -23.77 37.93 34.21
CA ARG A 299 -23.74 39.26 34.80
C ARG A 299 -24.40 39.17 36.17
N TYR A 300 -23.65 39.67 37.14
CA TYR A 300 -23.94 40.06 38.54
C TYR A 300 -25.27 39.58 39.15
#